data_AF-A0A9P6SFB6-F1
#
_entry.id   AF-A0A9P6SFB6-F1
#
_cell.length_a   1.000
_cell.length_b   1.000
_cell.length_c   1.000
_cell.angle_alpha   90.00
_cell.angle_beta   90.00
_cell.angle_gamma   90.00
#
_symmetry.space_group_name_H-M   'P 1'
#
loop_
_entity.id
_entity.type
_entity.pdbx_description
1 polymer ?
#
loop_
_entity_poly.entity_id
_entity_poly.type
_entity_poly.pdbx_seq_one_letter_code
_entity_poly.pdbx_strand_id
1 'polypeptide(L)'
;MSKFIKSTLALVTLALVCLVALTSVKAADADETRESYGTVIGIDLGTTYSCVGVYKNGRVEIIANDQGHRITPSYDVQADIKHFPFKVKSKSGAPVITVEVKGEEKTFTPEEISAMILGKMKEIAEAYLSKKVTHAVVTVPAYFNDAQRQATKDA
;
A
#
# COMPACT_ATOMS: atom_id res chain seq x y z
N MET A 1 5.34 29.01 69.20
CA MET A 1 5.04 27.65 68.71
C MET A 1 4.09 27.63 67.50
N SER A 2 2.95 28.34 67.53
CA SER A 2 1.93 28.34 66.45
C SER A 2 2.39 28.86 65.07
N LYS A 3 3.22 29.92 65.01
CA LYS A 3 3.71 30.48 63.73
C LYS A 3 4.69 29.56 62.98
N PHE A 4 5.51 28.80 63.72
CA PHE A 4 6.48 27.87 63.13
C PHE A 4 5.79 26.67 62.48
N ILE A 5 4.81 26.06 63.17
CA ILE A 5 4.06 24.91 62.64
C ILE A 5 3.26 25.30 61.39
N LYS A 6 2.66 26.50 61.35
CA LYS A 6 1.92 26.97 60.18
C LYS A 6 2.83 27.21 58.97
N SER A 7 4.05 27.71 59.17
CA SER A 7 5.02 27.93 58.10
C SER A 7 5.58 26.62 57.55
N THR A 8 5.92 25.66 58.43
CA THR A 8 6.37 24.33 57.99
C THR A 8 5.27 23.56 57.28
N LEU A 9 4.01 23.64 57.76
CA LEU A 9 2.88 22.99 57.11
C LEU A 9 2.55 23.61 55.75
N ALA A 10 2.72 24.94 55.60
CA ALA A 10 2.55 25.65 54.33
C ALA A 10 3.65 25.30 53.31
N LEU A 11 4.91 25.17 53.74
CA LEU A 11 5.99 24.73 52.86
C LEU A 11 5.80 23.27 52.41
N VAL A 12 5.34 22.39 53.31
CA VAL A 12 5.08 20.98 52.96
C VAL A 12 3.91 20.85 52.00
N THR A 13 2.83 21.62 52.19
CA THR A 13 1.70 21.64 51.25
C THR A 13 2.08 22.25 49.90
N LEU A 14 2.88 23.32 49.87
CA LEU A 14 3.36 23.91 48.61
C LEU A 14 4.29 22.94 47.84
N ALA A 15 5.20 22.24 48.54
CA ALA A 15 6.06 21.24 47.93
C ALA A 15 5.26 20.05 47.38
N LEU A 16 4.21 19.61 48.06
CA LEU A 16 3.34 18.53 47.58
C LEU A 16 2.54 18.96 46.33
N VAL A 17 2.04 20.19 46.31
CA VAL A 17 1.32 20.75 45.15
C VAL A 17 2.26 20.89 43.95
N CYS A 18 3.51 21.33 44.16
CA CYS A 18 4.51 21.39 43.09
C CYS A 18 4.88 19.99 42.56
N LEU A 19 4.97 18.98 43.44
CA LEU A 19 5.29 17.61 43.02
C LEU A 19 4.14 16.99 42.21
N VAL A 20 2.89 17.24 42.60
CA VAL A 20 1.69 16.79 41.84
C VAL A 20 1.58 17.55 40.51
N ALA A 21 1.91 18.84 40.48
CA ALA A 21 1.94 19.64 39.25
C ALA A 21 3.02 19.13 38.27
N LEU A 22 4.19 18.75 38.76
CA LEU A 22 5.27 18.15 37.94
C LEU A 22 4.89 16.79 37.37
N THR A 23 4.09 15.97 38.08
CA THR A 23 3.57 14.71 37.53
C THR A 23 2.49 14.87 36.45
N SER A 24 1.98 16.09 36.26
CA SER A 24 0.84 16.37 35.36
C SER A 24 1.24 17.04 34.04
N VAL A 25 2.51 17.43 33.85
CA VAL A 25 3.01 17.93 32.57
C VAL A 25 3.65 16.76 31.81
N LYS A 26 2.83 15.97 31.11
CA LYS A 26 3.35 15.20 29.98
C LYS A 26 3.78 16.20 28.91
N ALA A 27 5.01 16.05 28.41
CA ALA A 27 5.40 16.69 27.16
C ALA A 27 4.38 16.25 26.10
N ALA A 28 3.65 17.21 25.55
CA ALA A 28 2.86 16.99 24.35
C ALA A 28 3.86 16.92 23.21
N ASP A 29 4.40 15.73 22.96
CA ASP A 29 4.97 15.44 21.65
C ASP A 29 3.82 15.61 20.66
N ALA A 30 3.93 16.64 19.83
CA ALA A 30 3.06 16.84 18.69
C ALA A 30 3.39 15.76 17.65
N ASP A 31 3.02 14.51 17.92
CA ASP A 31 2.82 13.51 16.87
C ASP A 31 1.45 13.79 16.29
N GLU A 32 1.41 14.66 15.28
CA GLU A 32 0.28 14.76 14.37
C GLU A 32 -0.15 13.34 14.00
N THR A 33 -1.46 13.08 14.05
CA THR A 33 -2.08 11.78 13.80
C THR A 33 -1.60 11.19 12.47
N ARG A 34 -0.47 10.47 12.48
CA ARG A 34 -0.07 9.61 11.37
C ARG A 34 -1.10 8.50 11.38
N GLU A 35 -1.93 8.45 10.34
CA GLU A 35 -2.66 7.22 10.03
C GLU A 35 -1.63 6.10 10.06
N SER A 36 -1.77 5.18 11.02
CA SER A 36 -0.95 3.99 11.08
C SER A 36 -1.36 3.12 9.91
N TYR A 37 -0.78 3.40 8.74
CA TYR A 37 -0.88 2.54 7.59
C TYR A 37 -0.47 1.14 8.04
N GLY A 38 -1.30 0.15 7.71
CA GLY A 38 -0.99 -1.25 7.97
C GLY A 38 0.23 -1.71 7.17
N THR A 39 0.29 -2.98 6.79
CA THR A 39 1.36 -3.39 5.88
C THR A 39 1.16 -2.77 4.51
N VAL A 40 2.19 -2.05 4.06
CA VAL A 40 2.31 -1.50 2.71
C VAL A 40 3.21 -2.41 1.89
N ILE A 41 2.78 -2.74 0.68
CA ILE A 41 3.59 -3.48 -0.31
C ILE A 41 4.11 -2.55 -1.39
N GLY A 42 5.28 -2.86 -1.95
CA GLY A 42 5.78 -2.24 -3.17
C GLY A 42 5.48 -3.16 -4.35
N ILE A 43 4.86 -2.62 -5.40
CA ILE A 43 4.60 -3.34 -6.64
C ILE A 43 5.38 -2.66 -7.76
N ASP A 44 6.24 -3.43 -8.40
CA ASP A 44 6.80 -3.05 -9.69
C ASP A 44 5.86 -3.55 -10.79
N LEU A 45 5.14 -2.64 -11.44
CA LEU A 45 4.19 -2.96 -12.50
C LEU A 45 4.88 -2.83 -13.86
N GLY A 46 5.58 -3.90 -14.26
CA GLY A 46 6.29 -3.94 -15.53
C GLY A 46 5.41 -4.35 -16.71
N THR A 47 5.88 -4.01 -17.91
CA THR A 47 5.17 -4.33 -19.16
C THR A 47 5.05 -5.83 -19.41
N THR A 48 6.09 -6.60 -19.09
CA THR A 48 6.16 -8.05 -19.35
C THR A 48 6.09 -8.87 -18.06
N TYR A 49 6.69 -8.36 -16.98
CA TYR A 49 6.75 -9.01 -15.67
C TYR A 49 6.49 -7.96 -14.59
N SER A 50 5.84 -8.40 -13.53
CA SER A 50 5.61 -7.63 -12.31
C SER A 50 6.29 -8.31 -11.12
N CYS A 51 6.60 -7.52 -10.10
CA CYS A 51 7.22 -7.98 -8.87
C CYS A 51 6.49 -7.36 -7.68
N VAL A 52 6.38 -8.10 -6.58
CA VAL A 52 5.83 -7.58 -5.33
C VAL A 52 6.80 -7.82 -4.18
N GLY A 53 7.02 -6.78 -3.39
CA GLY A 53 7.91 -6.79 -2.24
C GLY A 53 7.27 -6.14 -1.01
N VAL A 54 7.79 -6.49 0.15
CA VAL A 54 7.37 -5.93 1.44
C VAL A 54 8.60 -5.59 2.29
N TYR A 55 8.57 -4.46 2.99
CA TYR A 55 9.58 -4.15 4.00
C TYR A 55 9.15 -4.72 5.34
N LYS A 56 9.91 -5.67 5.88
CA LYS A 56 9.61 -6.36 7.15
C LYS A 56 10.92 -6.74 7.83
N ASN A 57 10.96 -6.69 9.17
CA ASN A 57 12.13 -7.08 9.97
C ASN A 57 13.43 -6.38 9.55
N GLY A 58 13.35 -5.09 9.19
CA GLY A 58 14.53 -4.29 8.81
C GLY A 58 15.08 -4.57 7.41
N ARG A 59 14.37 -5.34 6.58
CA ARG A 59 14.79 -5.67 5.22
C ARG A 59 13.63 -5.67 4.23
N VAL A 60 13.97 -5.51 2.96
CA VAL A 60 13.04 -5.79 1.86
C VAL A 60 13.04 -7.29 1.59
N GLU A 61 11.84 -7.86 1.46
CA GLU A 61 11.60 -9.23 1.02
C GLU A 61 10.82 -9.19 -0.30
N ILE A 62 11.39 -9.79 -1.35
CA ILE A 62 10.67 -10.02 -2.61
C ILE A 62 9.90 -11.33 -2.49
N ILE A 63 8.59 -11.25 -2.72
CA ILE A 63 7.66 -12.34 -2.46
C ILE A 63 7.60 -13.23 -3.71
N ALA A 64 7.72 -14.55 -3.51
CA ALA A 64 7.54 -15.52 -4.58
C ALA A 64 6.05 -15.81 -4.80
N ASN A 65 5.65 -16.05 -6.05
CA ASN A 65 4.33 -16.55 -6.39
C ASN A 65 4.14 -18.02 -5.98
N ASP A 66 2.97 -18.58 -6.25
CA ASP A 66 2.60 -19.97 -5.99
C ASP A 66 3.49 -21.02 -6.69
N GLN A 67 4.19 -20.64 -7.75
CA GLN A 67 5.18 -21.46 -8.44
C GLN A 67 6.61 -21.31 -7.89
N GLY A 68 6.82 -20.42 -6.91
CA GLY A 68 8.13 -20.11 -6.34
C GLY A 68 8.93 -19.06 -7.11
N HIS A 69 8.37 -18.42 -8.14
CA HIS A 69 9.02 -17.37 -8.92
C HIS A 69 8.88 -15.99 -8.25
N ARG A 70 9.97 -15.22 -8.18
CA ARG A 70 10.00 -13.86 -7.59
C ARG A 70 9.56 -12.75 -8.54
N ILE A 71 9.42 -13.08 -9.82
CA ILE A 71 8.81 -12.24 -10.83
C ILE A 71 7.61 -12.99 -11.37
N THR A 72 6.47 -12.31 -11.44
CA THR A 72 5.25 -12.89 -11.99
C THR A 72 5.05 -12.26 -13.36
N PRO A 73 4.97 -13.07 -14.41
CA PRO A 73 4.68 -12.53 -15.71
C PRO A 73 3.36 -11.76 -15.70
N SER A 74 3.34 -10.57 -16.32
CA SER A 74 2.12 -9.80 -16.57
C SER A 74 1.17 -10.54 -17.53
N TYR A 75 1.57 -11.73 -18.01
CA TYR A 75 0.79 -12.69 -18.77
C TYR A 75 0.03 -13.75 -17.97
N ASP A 76 0.13 -13.85 -16.64
CA ASP A 76 -0.73 -14.82 -15.92
C ASP A 76 -2.24 -14.45 -16.03
N VAL A 77 -2.54 -13.25 -16.54
CA VAL A 77 -3.86 -12.79 -17.06
C VAL A 77 -4.06 -13.10 -18.56
N GLN A 78 -2.99 -13.43 -19.29
CA GLN A 78 -2.85 -13.60 -20.73
C GLN A 78 -2.30 -15.00 -21.14
N ALA A 79 -2.74 -16.10 -20.53
CA ALA A 79 -2.27 -17.45 -20.90
C ALA A 79 -2.40 -17.82 -22.40
N ASP A 80 -3.08 -16.98 -23.21
CA ASP A 80 -3.27 -17.15 -24.66
C ASP A 80 -2.38 -16.25 -25.56
N ILE A 81 -1.33 -15.57 -25.06
CA ILE A 81 -0.47 -14.68 -25.88
C ILE A 81 0.08 -15.35 -27.14
N LYS A 82 0.41 -16.65 -27.08
CA LYS A 82 1.02 -17.36 -28.20
C LYS A 82 0.07 -17.57 -29.38
N HIS A 83 -1.22 -17.24 -29.23
CA HIS A 83 -2.27 -17.46 -30.24
C HIS A 83 -3.09 -16.20 -30.60
N PHE A 84 -2.85 -15.02 -30.00
CA PHE A 84 -3.74 -13.87 -30.21
C PHE A 84 -3.19 -12.74 -31.08
N PRO A 85 -3.88 -12.44 -32.20
CA PRO A 85 -4.20 -11.07 -32.58
C PRO A 85 -5.31 -10.56 -31.65
N PHE A 86 -4.98 -10.01 -30.48
CA PHE A 86 -5.97 -9.28 -29.70
C PHE A 86 -6.45 -8.07 -30.51
N LYS A 87 -7.76 -7.88 -30.58
CA LYS A 87 -8.32 -6.78 -31.34
C LYS A 87 -8.31 -5.54 -30.46
N VAL A 88 -7.51 -4.55 -30.84
CA VAL A 88 -7.63 -3.20 -30.28
C VAL A 88 -8.76 -2.50 -31.03
N LYS A 89 -9.85 -2.20 -30.34
CA LYS A 89 -10.95 -1.38 -30.86
C LYS A 89 -10.87 0.01 -30.23
N SER A 90 -11.48 1.00 -30.87
CA SER A 90 -11.72 2.31 -30.24
C SER A 90 -13.14 2.32 -29.68
N LYS A 91 -13.27 2.60 -28.38
CA LYS A 91 -14.54 2.82 -27.70
C LYS A 91 -14.55 4.25 -27.18
N SER A 92 -15.40 5.10 -27.75
CA SER A 92 -15.48 6.53 -27.40
C SER A 92 -14.15 7.30 -27.52
N GLY A 93 -13.30 6.91 -28.49
CA GLY A 93 -11.99 7.52 -28.69
C GLY A 93 -10.85 6.92 -27.83
N ALA A 94 -11.16 6.02 -26.89
CA ALA A 94 -10.17 5.31 -26.08
C ALA A 94 -9.90 3.89 -26.61
N PRO A 95 -8.65 3.40 -26.57
CA PRO A 95 -8.33 2.04 -26.97
C PRO A 95 -8.87 1.04 -25.96
N VAL A 96 -9.47 -0.05 -26.45
CA VAL A 96 -9.93 -1.18 -25.65
C VAL A 96 -9.45 -2.49 -26.26
N ILE A 97 -9.16 -3.45 -25.39
CA ILE A 97 -8.65 -4.78 -25.73
C ILE A 97 -9.83 -5.74 -25.74
N THR A 98 -10.07 -6.39 -26.88
CA THR A 98 -11.11 -7.41 -27.00
C THR A 98 -10.49 -8.79 -27.09
N VAL A 99 -10.90 -9.68 -26.18
CA VAL A 99 -10.44 -11.08 -26.07
C VAL A 99 -11.61 -12.01 -25.80
N GLU A 100 -11.50 -13.27 -26.21
CA GLU A 100 -12.47 -14.30 -25.89
C GLU A 100 -12.16 -14.90 -24.53
N VAL A 101 -13.11 -14.87 -23.60
CA VAL A 101 -12.99 -15.45 -22.27
C VAL A 101 -14.08 -16.49 -22.10
N LYS A 102 -13.70 -17.76 -22.04
CA LYS A 102 -14.64 -18.90 -21.88
C LYS A 102 -15.72 -18.96 -22.97
N GLY A 103 -15.37 -18.64 -24.22
CA GLY A 103 -16.32 -18.66 -25.34
C GLY A 103 -17.10 -17.36 -25.55
N GLU A 104 -16.90 -16.33 -24.71
CA GLU A 104 -17.58 -15.04 -24.83
C GLU A 104 -16.58 -13.92 -25.19
N GLU A 105 -16.93 -13.07 -26.16
CA GLU A 105 -16.15 -11.88 -26.47
C GLU A 105 -16.28 -10.86 -25.33
N LYS A 106 -15.17 -10.56 -24.64
CA LYS A 106 -15.09 -9.54 -23.60
C LYS A 106 -14.18 -8.41 -24.03
N THR A 107 -14.52 -7.21 -23.58
CA THR A 107 -13.75 -5.99 -23.87
C THR A 107 -13.28 -5.39 -22.56
N PHE A 108 -11.99 -5.09 -22.48
CA PHE A 108 -11.33 -4.55 -21.32
C PHE A 108 -10.61 -3.25 -21.67
N THR A 109 -10.57 -2.30 -20.75
CA THR A 109 -9.67 -1.15 -20.84
C THR A 109 -8.25 -1.55 -20.40
N PRO A 110 -7.21 -0.78 -20.78
CA PRO A 110 -5.85 -0.99 -20.26
C PRO A 110 -5.76 -0.96 -18.73
N GLU A 111 -6.57 -0.11 -18.08
CA GLU A 111 -6.66 0.03 -16.64
C GLU A 111 -7.25 -1.24 -16.01
N GLU A 112 -8.32 -1.81 -16.57
CA GLU A 112 -8.92 -3.06 -16.08
C GLU A 112 -7.93 -4.24 -16.17
N ILE A 113 -7.12 -4.30 -17.24
CA ILE A 113 -6.06 -5.31 -17.35
C ILE A 113 -4.97 -5.09 -16.28
N SER A 114 -4.59 -3.83 -16.05
CA SER A 114 -3.64 -3.47 -14.99
C SER A 114 -4.19 -3.84 -13.61
N ALA A 115 -5.48 -3.62 -13.37
CA ALA A 115 -6.18 -3.99 -12.13
C ALA A 115 -6.13 -5.50 -11.87
N MET A 116 -6.27 -6.33 -12.92
CA MET A 116 -6.12 -7.78 -12.78
C MET A 116 -4.70 -8.19 -12.36
N ILE A 117 -3.67 -7.53 -12.91
CA ILE A 117 -2.28 -7.78 -12.54
C ILE A 117 -2.02 -7.35 -11.08
N LEU A 118 -2.48 -6.14 -10.71
CA LEU A 118 -2.37 -5.62 -9.35
C LEU A 118 -3.12 -6.51 -8.34
N GLY A 119 -4.29 -7.03 -8.73
CA GLY A 119 -5.05 -8.02 -7.97
C GLY A 119 -4.25 -9.29 -7.70
N LYS A 120 -3.59 -9.86 -8.72
CA LYS A 120 -2.71 -11.02 -8.54
C LYS A 120 -1.51 -10.71 -7.63
N MET A 121 -0.91 -9.52 -7.75
CA MET A 121 0.21 -9.11 -6.88
C MET A 121 -0.22 -8.99 -5.43
N LYS A 122 -1.43 -8.46 -5.19
CA LYS A 122 -2.06 -8.43 -3.88
C LYS A 122 -2.30 -9.84 -3.35
N GLU A 123 -2.88 -10.75 -4.12
CA GLU A 123 -3.13 -12.14 -3.70
C GLU A 123 -1.83 -12.84 -3.26
N ILE A 124 -0.76 -12.68 -4.03
CA ILE A 124 0.58 -13.22 -3.70
C ILE A 124 1.06 -12.66 -2.36
N ALA A 125 0.94 -11.35 -2.15
CA ALA A 125 1.33 -10.72 -0.90
C ALA A 125 0.45 -11.15 0.29
N GLU A 126 -0.87 -11.26 0.10
CA GLU A 126 -1.80 -11.70 1.13
C GLU A 126 -1.53 -13.16 1.55
N ALA A 127 -1.24 -14.03 0.59
CA ALA A 127 -0.85 -15.41 0.85
C ALA A 127 0.45 -15.49 1.68
N TYR A 128 1.46 -14.70 1.32
CA TYR A 128 2.73 -14.63 2.04
C TYR A 128 2.60 -14.07 3.46
N LEU A 129 1.80 -13.01 3.61
CA LEU A 129 1.65 -12.29 4.89
C LEU A 129 0.57 -12.90 5.80
N SER A 130 -0.26 -13.81 5.26
CA SER A 130 -1.43 -14.38 5.94
C SER A 130 -2.40 -13.33 6.48
N LYS A 131 -2.54 -12.20 5.77
CA LYS A 131 -3.45 -11.09 6.13
C LYS A 131 -3.81 -10.26 4.92
N LYS A 132 -4.88 -9.45 5.06
CA LYS A 132 -5.31 -8.51 4.03
C LYS A 132 -4.31 -7.37 3.83
N VAL A 133 -4.09 -7.01 2.57
CA VAL A 133 -3.26 -5.88 2.15
C VAL A 133 -4.14 -4.85 1.47
N THR A 134 -4.12 -3.63 2.00
CA THR A 134 -4.97 -2.52 1.54
C THR A 134 -4.18 -1.32 1.03
N HIS A 135 -2.86 -1.30 1.24
CA HIS A 135 -1.99 -0.19 0.86
C HIS A 135 -0.84 -0.71 0.01
N ALA A 136 -0.59 -0.02 -1.10
CA ALA A 136 0.49 -0.34 -2.01
C ALA A 136 1.13 0.95 -2.54
N VAL A 137 2.43 0.85 -2.87
CA VAL A 137 3.13 1.80 -3.73
C VAL A 137 3.35 1.10 -5.06
N VAL A 138 2.87 1.70 -6.15
CA VAL A 138 3.00 1.14 -7.51
C VAL A 138 3.97 2.01 -8.30
N THR A 139 4.95 1.38 -8.97
CA THR A 139 5.90 2.08 -9.84
C THR A 139 5.26 2.43 -11.18
N VAL A 140 5.73 3.52 -11.79
CA VAL A 140 5.42 3.88 -13.18
C VAL A 140 6.68 4.43 -13.85
N PRO A 141 6.82 4.31 -15.18
CA PRO A 141 7.95 4.88 -15.91
C PRO A 141 8.09 6.40 -15.69
N ALA A 142 9.32 6.89 -15.68
CA ALA A 142 9.59 8.32 -15.47
C ALA A 142 8.94 9.21 -16.56
N TYR A 143 8.81 8.70 -17.78
CA TYR A 143 8.23 9.42 -18.92
C TYR A 143 6.69 9.40 -18.94
N PHE A 144 6.02 8.73 -17.99
CA PHE A 144 4.56 8.79 -17.91
C PHE A 144 4.10 10.21 -17.59
N ASN A 145 3.13 10.69 -18.36
CA ASN A 145 2.41 11.92 -18.05
C ASN A 145 1.38 11.69 -16.93
N ASP A 146 0.75 12.77 -16.45
CA ASP A 146 -0.18 12.72 -15.32
C ASP A 146 -1.40 11.84 -15.60
N ALA A 147 -1.90 11.83 -16.85
CA ALA A 147 -3.03 10.98 -17.22
C ALA A 147 -2.67 9.49 -17.13
N GLN A 148 -1.49 9.09 -17.56
CA GLN A 148 -1.02 7.70 -17.46
C GLN A 148 -0.73 7.29 -16.01
N ARG A 149 -0.22 8.22 -15.19
CA ARG A 149 -0.04 8.02 -13.73
C ARG A 149 -1.38 7.84 -13.03
N GLN A 150 -2.37 8.65 -13.37
CA GLN A 150 -3.72 8.54 -12.82
C GLN A 150 -4.39 7.24 -13.26
N ALA A 151 -4.29 6.87 -14.53
CA ALA A 151 -4.80 5.58 -15.03
C ALA A 151 -4.19 4.37 -14.29
N THR A 152 -2.90 4.43 -13.95
CA THR A 152 -2.25 3.38 -13.14
C THR A 152 -2.75 3.37 -11.70
N LYS A 153 -3.14 4.53 -11.16
CA LYS A 153 -3.69 4.67 -9.81
C LYS A 153 -5.17 4.23 -9.73
N ASP A 154 -5.91 4.39 -10.82
CA ASP A 154 -7.32 3.99 -10.93
C ASP A 154 -7.48 2.48 -11.16
N ALA A 155 -6.43 1.82 -11.64
CA ALA A 155 -6.32 0.36 -11.76
C ALA A 155 -6.20 -0.33 -10.38
#